data_AF-A0A6C0AIP8-F1
#
_entry.id   AF-A0A6C0AIP8-F1
#
_cell.length_a   1.000
_cell.length_b   1.000
_cell.length_c   1.000
_cell.angle_alpha   90.00
_cell.angle_beta   90.00
_cell.angle_gamma   90.00
#
_symmetry.space_group_name_H-M   'P 1'
#
loop_
_entity.id
_entity.type
_entity.pdbx_description
1 polymer ?
#
loop_
_entity_poly.entity_id
_entity_poly.type
_entity_poly.pdbx_seq_one_letter_code
_entity_poly.pdbx_strand_id
1 'polypeptide(L)'
;MPHIYVLELTHKNYFIGRCEDSEDLNEKVDNHFLGKEEMLDRFNNPVTLPVVRIDKIIRDIPPKGETDCLLAYIQIYGMLKVHTNLYCYRCGHVGHYKRNCLSRWHKNDFELED
;
A
#
# COMPACT_ATOMS: atom_id res chain seq x y z
N MET A 1 7.79 6.54 15.56
CA MET A 1 8.19 5.70 14.41
C MET A 1 6.94 5.41 13.58
N PRO A 2 7.01 5.14 12.26
CA PRO A 2 5.79 4.97 11.47
C PRO A 2 4.88 3.87 12.02
N HIS A 3 3.60 3.99 11.72
CA HIS A 3 2.56 3.03 12.05
C HIS A 3 2.02 2.43 10.76
N ILE A 4 1.65 1.16 10.82
CA ILE A 4 1.01 0.43 9.72
C ILE A 4 -0.41 0.10 10.14
N TYR A 5 -1.35 0.34 9.24
CA TYR A 5 -2.73 -0.11 9.40
C TYR A 5 -3.10 -1.00 8.22
N VAL A 6 -3.82 -2.07 8.52
CA VAL A 6 -4.33 -3.03 7.56
C VAL A 6 -5.84 -2.98 7.59
N LEU A 7 -6.44 -2.76 6.43
CA LEU A 7 -7.88 -2.71 6.22
C LEU A 7 -8.31 -3.95 5.46
N GLU A 8 -9.35 -4.63 5.95
CA GLU A 8 -10.03 -5.67 5.20
C GLU A 8 -11.04 -5.01 4.27
N LEU A 9 -10.96 -5.34 2.99
CA LEU A 9 -11.85 -4.91 1.93
C LEU A 9 -12.85 -6.02 1.59
N THR A 10 -13.85 -5.69 0.75
CA THR A 10 -14.74 -6.71 0.17
C THR A 10 -13.96 -7.81 -0.56
N HIS A 11 -14.57 -9.00 -0.67
CA HIS A 11 -13.98 -10.16 -1.36
C HIS A 11 -12.67 -10.71 -0.74
N LYS A 12 -12.41 -10.41 0.56
CA LYS A 12 -11.18 -10.78 1.25
C LYS A 12 -9.93 -10.23 0.58
N ASN A 13 -10.04 -9.00 0.06
CA ASN A 13 -8.89 -8.18 -0.31
C ASN A 13 -8.45 -7.37 0.91
N TYR A 14 -7.20 -6.92 0.92
CA TYR A 14 -6.60 -6.20 2.03
C TYR A 14 -5.87 -4.97 1.50
N PHE A 15 -5.93 -3.88 2.25
CA PHE A 15 -5.13 -2.69 1.99
C PHE A 15 -4.16 -2.46 3.15
N ILE A 16 -2.90 -2.20 2.84
CA ILE A 16 -1.84 -1.92 3.81
C ILE A 16 -1.41 -0.48 3.61
N GLY A 17 -1.74 0.36 4.59
CA GLY A 17 -1.40 1.76 4.63
C GLY A 17 -0.34 2.07 5.67
N ARG A 18 0.43 3.13 5.40
CA ARG A 18 1.44 3.70 6.28
C ARG A 18 0.97 5.05 6.82
N CYS A 19 1.31 5.30 8.08
CA CYS A 19 1.04 6.53 8.80
C CYS A 19 2.32 6.98 9.50
N GLU A 20 2.81 8.19 9.23
CA GLU A 20 3.92 8.76 9.99
C GLU A 20 3.45 9.21 11.39
N ASP A 21 4.38 9.43 12.33
CA ASP A 21 4.03 9.94 13.67
C ASP A 21 3.40 11.32 13.66
N SER A 22 3.71 12.12 12.63
CA SER A 22 3.13 13.45 12.45
C SER A 22 1.70 13.42 11.92
N GLU A 23 1.19 12.26 11.53
CA GLU A 23 -0.14 12.06 10.98
C GLU A 23 -1.08 11.45 12.02
N ASP A 24 -2.38 11.78 11.94
CA ASP A 24 -3.39 11.13 12.78
C ASP A 24 -3.84 9.81 12.13
N LEU A 25 -3.49 8.70 12.77
CA LEU A 25 -3.86 7.36 12.32
C LEU A 25 -5.38 7.17 12.22
N ASN A 26 -6.14 7.70 13.17
CA ASN A 26 -7.59 7.55 13.17
C ASN A 26 -8.19 8.35 12.03
N GLU A 27 -7.72 9.58 11.78
CA GLU A 27 -8.18 10.39 10.66
C GLU A 27 -7.92 9.69 9.32
N LYS A 28 -6.73 9.12 9.12
CA LYS A 28 -6.42 8.37 7.89
C LYS A 28 -7.36 7.19 7.71
N VAL A 29 -7.54 6.39 8.75
CA VAL A 29 -8.43 5.23 8.70
C VAL A 29 -9.88 5.66 8.46
N ASP A 30 -10.35 6.70 9.12
CA ASP A 30 -11.70 7.25 8.94
C ASP A 30 -11.89 7.79 7.52
N ASN A 31 -10.89 8.44 6.92
CA ASN A 31 -10.95 8.90 5.54
C ASN A 31 -11.12 7.76 4.54
N HIS A 32 -10.56 6.58 4.82
CA HIS A 32 -10.84 5.38 4.02
C HIS A 32 -12.31 4.93 4.15
N PHE A 33 -12.85 4.90 5.37
CA PHE A 33 -14.26 4.52 5.60
C PHE A 33 -15.25 5.53 5.01
N LEU A 34 -14.89 6.82 5.03
CA LEU A 34 -15.70 7.90 4.47
C LEU A 34 -15.51 8.06 2.96
N GLY A 35 -14.59 7.31 2.34
CA GLY A 35 -14.27 7.42 0.92
C GLY A 35 -13.67 8.76 0.52
N LYS A 36 -13.06 9.47 1.47
CA LYS A 36 -12.40 10.77 1.27
C LYS A 36 -10.93 10.64 0.88
N GLU A 37 -10.34 9.49 1.14
CA GLU A 37 -8.94 9.21 0.84
C GLU A 37 -8.76 8.94 -0.67
N GLU A 38 -7.95 9.76 -1.35
CA GLU A 38 -7.64 9.58 -2.76
C GLU A 38 -6.63 8.45 -2.95
N MET A 39 -7.12 7.29 -3.39
CA MET A 39 -6.28 6.14 -3.72
C MET A 39 -6.11 6.02 -5.22
N LEU A 40 -4.97 5.49 -5.64
CA LEU A 40 -4.69 5.19 -7.03
C LEU A 40 -4.61 3.68 -7.23
N ASP A 41 -5.24 3.20 -8.29
CA ASP A 41 -5.00 1.84 -8.77
C ASP A 41 -3.61 1.71 -9.41
N ARG A 42 -3.25 0.49 -9.82
CA ARG A 42 -1.97 0.21 -10.50
C ARG A 42 -1.79 0.95 -11.84
N PHE A 43 -2.83 1.59 -12.37
CA PHE A 43 -2.83 2.36 -13.61
C PHE A 43 -2.97 3.87 -13.34
N ASN A 44 -2.82 4.30 -12.07
CA ASN A 44 -2.99 5.67 -11.62
C ASN A 44 -4.40 6.25 -11.80
N ASN A 45 -5.43 5.39 -11.81
CA ASN A 45 -6.81 5.86 -11.77
C ASN A 45 -7.27 6.05 -10.32
N PRO A 46 -8.03 7.13 -10.02
CA PRO A 46 -8.68 7.29 -8.72
C PRO A 46 -9.59 6.10 -8.42
N VAL A 47 -9.45 5.54 -7.21
CA VAL A 47 -10.27 4.44 -6.73
C VAL A 47 -10.69 4.69 -5.29
N THR A 48 -11.91 4.28 -4.94
CA THR A 48 -12.34 4.22 -3.54
C THR A 48 -12.26 2.78 -3.07
N LEU A 49 -11.64 2.55 -1.91
CA LEU A 49 -11.51 1.20 -1.36
C LEU A 49 -12.81 0.81 -0.64
N PRO A 50 -13.42 -0.35 -0.97
CA PRO A 50 -14.63 -0.81 -0.28
C PRO A 50 -14.24 -1.47 1.04
N VAL A 51 -13.87 -0.64 2.02
CA VAL A 51 -13.41 -1.09 3.35
C VAL A 51 -14.56 -1.71 4.14
N VAL A 52 -14.33 -2.89 4.67
CA VAL A 52 -15.28 -3.64 5.53
C VAL A 52 -14.97 -3.38 7.01
N ARG A 53 -13.69 -3.45 7.39
CA ARG A 53 -13.23 -3.24 8.77
C ARG A 53 -11.72 -3.04 8.84
N ILE A 54 -11.25 -2.61 10.01
CA ILE A 54 -9.83 -2.63 10.36
C ILE A 54 -9.46 -4.08 10.69
N ASP A 55 -8.46 -4.64 10.00
CA ASP A 55 -7.93 -5.96 10.28
C ASP A 55 -6.82 -5.90 11.34
N LYS A 56 -5.91 -4.94 11.22
CA LYS A 56 -4.77 -4.81 12.14
C LYS A 56 -4.22 -3.39 12.19
N ILE A 57 -3.76 -2.97 13.37
CA ILE A 57 -2.95 -1.76 13.55
C ILE A 57 -1.65 -2.17 14.24
N ILE A 58 -0.52 -1.73 13.69
CA ILE A 58 0.83 -2.00 14.19
C ILE A 58 1.50 -0.64 14.41
N ARG A 59 1.76 -0.32 15.67
CA ARG A 59 2.42 0.94 16.06
C ARG A 59 3.93 0.75 16.17
N ASP A 60 4.64 1.87 16.08
CA ASP A 60 6.08 1.98 16.26
C ASP A 60 6.91 0.98 15.45
N ILE A 61 6.58 0.83 14.16
CA ILE A 61 7.26 -0.14 13.30
C ILE A 61 8.63 0.40 12.85
N PRO A 62 9.69 -0.42 12.84
CA PRO A 62 10.94 -0.04 12.19
C PRO A 62 10.75 0.08 10.67
N PRO A 63 11.56 0.88 9.95
CA PRO A 63 11.41 1.09 8.50
C PRO A 63 11.35 -0.19 7.65
N LYS A 64 12.01 -1.27 8.08
CA LYS A 64 11.95 -2.56 7.41
C LYS A 64 10.62 -3.31 7.60
N GLY A 65 9.95 -3.07 8.73
CA GLY A 65 8.74 -3.81 9.10
C GLY A 65 7.54 -3.53 8.21
N GLU A 66 7.50 -2.39 7.50
CA GLU A 66 6.50 -2.11 6.46
C GLU A 66 6.54 -3.17 5.35
N THR A 67 7.75 -3.46 4.85
CA THR A 67 7.94 -4.48 3.81
C THR A 67 7.61 -5.87 4.34
N ASP A 68 7.99 -6.17 5.57
CA ASP A 68 7.71 -7.48 6.18
C ASP A 68 6.21 -7.72 6.36
N CYS A 69 5.45 -6.69 6.75
CA CYS A 69 3.99 -6.78 6.84
C CYS A 69 3.36 -7.05 5.47
N LEU A 70 3.78 -6.32 4.43
CA LEU A 70 3.32 -6.53 3.07
C LEU A 70 3.59 -7.97 2.60
N LEU A 71 4.81 -8.46 2.82
CA LEU A 71 5.20 -9.82 2.44
C LEU A 71 4.40 -10.90 3.17
N ALA A 72 4.15 -10.71 4.47
CA ALA A 72 3.35 -11.64 5.26
C ALA A 72 1.92 -11.78 4.72
N TYR A 73 1.24 -10.66 4.41
CA TYR A 73 -0.11 -10.71 3.85
C TYR A 73 -0.13 -11.27 2.43
N ILE A 74 0.86 -10.93 1.58
CA ILE A 74 1.00 -11.51 0.24
C ILE A 74 1.19 -13.03 0.31
N GLN A 75 1.96 -13.53 1.27
CA GLN A 75 2.21 -14.95 1.44
C GLN A 75 0.95 -15.71 1.88
N ILE A 76 0.08 -15.09 2.69
CA ILE A 76 -1.14 -15.71 3.21
C ILE A 76 -2.29 -15.61 2.18
N TYR A 77 -2.51 -14.45 1.59
CA TYR A 77 -3.71 -14.15 0.77
C TYR A 77 -3.45 -14.09 -0.73
N GLY A 78 -2.17 -13.99 -1.13
CA GLY A 78 -1.76 -13.83 -2.52
C GLY A 78 -1.63 -12.37 -2.94
N MET A 79 -0.69 -12.12 -3.87
CA MET A 79 -0.32 -10.77 -4.31
C MET A 79 -1.47 -9.98 -4.94
N LEU A 80 -2.42 -10.65 -5.59
CA LEU A 80 -3.57 -9.99 -6.25
C LEU A 80 -4.61 -9.47 -5.26
N LYS A 81 -4.57 -9.94 -4.01
CA LYS A 81 -5.55 -9.57 -2.96
C LYS A 81 -5.03 -8.50 -2.02
N VAL A 82 -3.75 -8.12 -2.12
CA VAL A 82 -3.12 -7.18 -1.20
C VAL A 82 -2.74 -5.92 -1.95
N HIS A 83 -3.30 -4.78 -1.51
CA HIS A 83 -3.12 -3.47 -2.09
C HIS A 83 -2.34 -2.58 -1.13
N THR A 84 -1.57 -1.63 -1.66
CA THR A 84 -0.82 -0.66 -0.86
C THR A 84 -0.46 0.56 -1.73
N ASN A 85 -0.25 1.71 -1.10
CA ASN A 85 0.20 2.93 -1.79
C ASN A 85 1.71 3.00 -1.97
N LEU A 86 2.42 1.94 -1.57
CA LEU A 86 3.85 1.88 -1.70
C LEU A 86 4.25 1.85 -3.19
N TYR A 87 5.07 2.83 -3.58
CA TYR A 87 5.58 2.98 -4.94
C TYR A 87 6.79 2.07 -5.16
N CYS A 88 6.75 1.33 -6.27
CA CYS A 88 7.88 0.55 -6.71
C CYS A 88 8.94 1.46 -7.35
N TYR A 89 10.08 1.69 -6.68
CA TYR A 89 11.19 2.46 -7.27
C TYR A 89 11.83 1.85 -8.52
N ARG A 90 11.51 0.58 -8.85
CA ARG A 90 11.94 -0.01 -10.13
C ARG A 90 11.05 0.48 -11.27
N CYS A 91 9.75 0.30 -11.21
CA CYS A 91 8.85 0.56 -12.35
C CYS A 91 7.96 1.80 -12.19
N GLY A 92 7.99 2.48 -11.05
CA GLY A 92 7.17 3.66 -10.76
C GLY A 92 5.69 3.40 -10.43
N HIS A 93 5.24 2.14 -10.42
CA HIS A 93 3.83 1.81 -10.16
C HIS A 93 3.57 1.53 -8.67
N VAL A 94 2.37 1.85 -8.20
CA VAL A 94 1.90 1.55 -6.83
C VAL A 94 1.51 0.08 -6.65
N GLY A 95 1.36 -0.35 -5.38
CA GLY A 95 0.84 -1.66 -5.02
C GLY A 95 1.89 -2.75 -4.79
N HIS A 96 3.19 -2.48 -5.00
CA HIS A 96 4.24 -3.47 -4.77
C HIS A 96 5.63 -2.83 -4.58
N TYR A 97 6.56 -3.57 -3.98
CA TYR A 97 7.95 -3.14 -3.81
C TYR A 97 8.87 -3.70 -4.91
N LYS A 98 10.08 -3.13 -5.08
CA LYS A 98 11.08 -3.56 -6.09
C LYS A 98 11.33 -5.07 -6.09
N ARG A 99 11.39 -5.69 -4.91
CA ARG A 99 11.61 -7.15 -4.76
C ARG A 99 10.50 -8.00 -5.37
N ASN A 100 9.29 -7.46 -5.46
CA ASN A 100 8.09 -8.13 -5.97
C ASN A 100 7.64 -7.54 -7.32
N CYS A 101 8.49 -6.73 -7.95
CA CYS A 101 8.18 -6.12 -9.23
C CYS A 101 8.33 -7.13 -10.35
N LEU A 102 7.19 -7.54 -10.93
CA LEU A 102 7.14 -8.40 -12.11
C LEU A 102 7.52 -7.67 -13.40
N SER A 103 7.62 -6.33 -13.36
CA SER A 103 8.08 -5.57 -14.52
C SER A 103 9.55 -5.90 -14.80
N ARG A 104 9.82 -6.22 -16.06
CA ARG A 104 11.20 -6.29 -16.58
C ARG A 104 11.79 -4.90 -16.83
N TRP A 105 10.94 -3.87 -16.89
CA TRP A 105 11.30 -2.48 -17.19
C TRP A 105 11.64 -1.69 -15.94
N HIS A 106 12.63 -0.81 -16.04
CA HIS A 106 12.92 0.23 -15.06
C HIS A 106 12.39 1.59 -15.52
N LYS A 107 11.92 2.41 -14.57
CA LYS A 107 11.39 3.76 -14.84
C LYS A 107 12.44 4.65 -15.54
N ASN A 108 13.72 4.44 -15.22
CA ASN A 108 14.83 5.20 -15.77
C ASN A 108 15.31 4.68 -17.14
N ASP A 109 14.77 3.57 -17.67
CA ASP A 109 15.17 3.07 -19.00
C ASP A 109 14.74 4.02 -20.14
N PHE A 110 13.87 4.99 -19.85
CA PHE A 110 13.38 6.01 -20.80
C PHE A 110 13.87 7.43 -20.48
N GLU A 111 14.71 7.62 -19.45
CA GLU A 111 15.41 8.88 -19.25
C GLU A 111 16.57 8.92 -20.28
N LEU A 112 16.26 9.34 -21.51
CA LEU A 112 17.29 9.86 -22.40
C LEU A 112 17.88 11.09 -21.68
N GLU A 113 19.15 10.99 -21.28
CA GLU A 113 19.92 12.17 -20.88
C GLU A 113 19.89 13.16 -22.07
N ASP A 114 19.31 14.34 -21.85
CA ASP A 114 19.51 15.51 -22.73
C ASP A 114 20.93 16.07 -22.56
#